data_AF-A0A936DS87-F1
#
_entry.id   AF-A0A936DS87-F1
#
_cell.length_a   1.000
_cell.length_b   1.000
_cell.length_c   1.000
_cell.angle_alpha   90.00
_cell.angle_beta   90.00
_cell.angle_gamma   90.00
#
_symmetry.space_group_name_H-M   'P 1'
#
loop_
_entity.id
_entity.type
_entity.pdbx_description
1 polymer ?
#
loop_
_entity_poly.entity_id
_entity_poly.type
_entity_poly.pdbx_seq_one_letter_code
_entity_poly.pdbx_strand_id
1 'polypeptide(L)'
;MKSLFLLLAVFIVVACNKDTTNQEVDTEYWEIVSTRVYDTLPPGSENYGVIIEEGAIKARYALNNDEWEFLCNYTSPPKKIRPTDKIPINMEVTILVNSGDQYSANGEFSLLFDRPEVEPCFVIAASFLKTADGVNSRIGLTHRLGVPPSPSSKMIVYLDGKALPTGTPGAQIAFLASVYNGRCSLYKYIYEWKGK
;
A
#
# COMPACT_ATOMS: atom_id res chain seq x y z
N MET A 1 -44.92 45.72 -55.78
CA MET A 1 -45.09 44.68 -54.74
C MET A 1 -44.59 43.36 -55.30
N LYS A 2 -43.62 42.74 -54.59
CA LYS A 2 -43.25 41.30 -54.62
C LYS A 2 -42.65 40.77 -55.92
N SER A 3 -41.58 39.96 -55.93
CA SER A 3 -40.50 39.68 -54.99
C SER A 3 -39.48 38.88 -55.81
N LEU A 4 -38.22 39.29 -55.75
CA LEU A 4 -37.08 38.64 -56.40
C LEU A 4 -36.78 37.33 -55.64
N PHE A 5 -36.86 36.17 -56.30
CA PHE A 5 -36.44 34.89 -55.72
C PHE A 5 -34.92 34.74 -55.92
N LEU A 6 -34.17 34.92 -54.84
CA LEU A 6 -32.74 34.59 -54.78
C LEU A 6 -32.62 33.17 -54.20
N LEU A 7 -32.21 32.20 -55.02
CA LEU A 7 -31.82 30.87 -54.54
C LEU A 7 -30.42 30.98 -53.92
N LEU A 8 -30.33 30.87 -52.60
CA LEU A 8 -29.06 30.73 -51.88
C LEU A 8 -28.85 29.23 -51.58
N ALA A 9 -27.93 28.60 -52.31
CA ALA A 9 -27.48 27.25 -52.02
C ALA A 9 -26.57 27.27 -50.78
N VAL A 10 -27.06 26.76 -49.66
CA VAL A 10 -26.26 26.57 -48.44
C VAL A 10 -25.55 25.22 -48.56
N PHE A 11 -24.25 25.26 -48.87
CA PHE A 11 -23.37 24.11 -48.69
C PHE A 11 -22.97 24.05 -47.21
N ILE A 12 -23.59 23.13 -46.46
CA ILE A 12 -23.11 22.76 -45.13
C ILE A 12 -21.89 21.88 -45.32
N VAL A 13 -20.69 22.44 -45.14
CA VAL A 13 -19.48 21.66 -44.91
C VAL A 13 -19.62 21.05 -43.53
N VAL A 14 -20.00 19.77 -43.46
CA VAL A 14 -19.88 18.99 -42.24
C VAL A 14 -18.39 18.78 -42.00
N ALA A 15 -17.79 19.66 -41.20
CA ALA A 15 -16.51 19.39 -40.60
C ALA A 15 -16.70 18.20 -39.64
N CYS A 16 -16.24 17.02 -40.03
CA CYS A 16 -15.95 15.95 -39.10
C CYS A 16 -14.91 16.48 -38.11
N ASN A 17 -15.34 16.98 -36.95
CA ASN A 17 -14.48 17.09 -35.79
C ASN A 17 -14.06 15.68 -35.42
N LYS A 18 -12.88 15.28 -35.89
CA LYS A 18 -12.09 14.28 -35.19
C LYS A 18 -11.69 14.93 -33.87
N ASP A 19 -12.52 14.79 -32.85
CA ASP A 19 -12.04 14.82 -31.47
C ASP A 19 -11.16 13.58 -31.26
N THR A 20 -9.98 13.59 -31.86
CA THR A 20 -8.86 12.81 -31.34
C THR A 20 -8.43 13.50 -30.07
N THR A 21 -9.11 13.16 -28.96
CA THR A 21 -8.42 13.14 -27.68
C THR A 21 -7.26 12.18 -27.86
N ASN A 22 -6.09 12.73 -28.18
CA ASN A 22 -4.82 12.05 -27.92
C ASN A 22 -4.82 11.81 -26.41
N GLN A 23 -5.35 10.67 -25.97
CA GLN A 23 -4.92 10.09 -24.71
C GLN A 23 -3.44 9.82 -24.93
N GLU A 24 -2.62 10.74 -24.44
CA GLU A 24 -1.22 10.50 -24.21
C GLU A 24 -1.17 9.18 -23.43
N VAL A 25 -0.77 8.11 -24.12
CA VAL A 25 -0.59 6.82 -23.47
C VAL A 25 0.50 7.09 -22.46
N ASP A 26 0.13 7.13 -21.18
CA ASP A 26 1.03 7.39 -20.07
C ASP A 26 2.12 6.32 -20.10
N THR A 27 3.23 6.63 -20.77
CA THR A 27 4.36 5.69 -20.98
C THR A 27 5.19 5.56 -19.71
N GLU A 28 4.89 6.37 -18.71
CA GLU A 28 5.63 6.51 -17.47
C GLU A 28 4.94 5.74 -16.35
N TYR A 29 5.69 4.86 -15.69
CA TYR A 29 5.16 4.08 -14.58
C TYR A 29 6.27 3.54 -13.69
N TRP A 30 5.93 3.31 -12.43
CA TRP A 30 6.68 2.44 -11.54
C TRP A 30 6.37 0.98 -11.86
N GLU A 31 7.38 0.13 -11.99
CA GLU A 31 7.21 -1.32 -12.20
C GLU A 31 7.92 -2.13 -11.12
N ILE A 32 7.25 -3.14 -10.55
CA ILE A 32 7.91 -4.07 -9.64
C ILE A 32 9.02 -4.81 -10.38
N VAL A 33 10.25 -4.68 -9.87
CA VAL A 33 11.44 -5.37 -10.39
C VAL A 33 11.96 -6.44 -9.43
N SER A 34 11.63 -6.35 -8.15
CA SER A 34 12.06 -7.32 -7.13
C SER A 34 11.11 -7.31 -5.93
N THR A 35 10.95 -8.45 -5.29
CA THR A 35 10.37 -8.56 -3.96
C THR A 35 11.41 -9.11 -2.98
N ARG A 36 11.31 -8.72 -1.70
CA ARG A 36 12.15 -9.22 -0.62
C ARG A 36 11.32 -9.48 0.63
N VAL A 37 11.68 -10.53 1.35
CA VAL A 37 11.06 -10.89 2.63
C VAL A 37 12.11 -10.76 3.72
N TYR A 38 11.73 -10.10 4.82
CA TYR A 38 12.55 -9.94 6.01
C TYR A 38 11.82 -10.59 7.20
N ASP A 39 11.83 -11.91 7.23
CA ASP A 39 11.19 -12.78 8.22
C ASP A 39 12.17 -13.34 9.26
N THR A 40 13.46 -13.09 9.08
CA THR A 40 14.50 -13.59 9.97
C THR A 40 14.54 -12.76 11.26
N LEU A 41 14.32 -13.43 12.38
CA LEU A 41 14.41 -12.82 13.71
C LEU A 41 15.85 -12.88 14.25
N PRO A 42 16.33 -11.83 14.95
CA PRO A 42 17.67 -11.83 15.52
C PRO A 42 17.80 -12.85 16.67
N PRO A 43 19.02 -13.32 16.99
CA PRO A 43 19.27 -14.19 18.14
C PRO A 43 18.65 -13.63 19.44
N GLY A 44 18.17 -14.51 20.33
CA GLY A 44 17.48 -14.11 21.56
C GLY A 44 16.03 -13.63 21.35
N SER A 45 15.42 -13.98 20.22
CA SER A 45 14.02 -13.69 19.91
C SER A 45 13.14 -14.95 20.00
N GLU A 46 13.48 -15.92 20.86
CA GLU A 46 12.77 -17.22 20.93
C GLU A 46 11.28 -17.08 21.23
N ASN A 47 10.90 -15.99 21.90
CA ASN A 47 9.51 -15.67 22.24
C ASN A 47 8.71 -15.07 21.08
N TYR A 48 9.33 -14.80 19.92
CA TYR A 48 8.69 -14.15 18.79
C TYR A 48 8.65 -15.09 17.60
N GLY A 49 7.60 -14.99 16.79
CA GLY A 49 7.46 -15.69 15.52
C GLY A 49 6.89 -14.78 14.46
N VAL A 50 7.33 -14.97 13.22
CA VAL A 50 6.74 -14.32 12.06
C VAL A 50 6.71 -15.30 10.89
N ILE A 51 5.62 -15.27 10.14
CA ILE A 51 5.47 -15.94 8.85
C ILE A 51 5.01 -14.86 7.89
N ILE A 52 5.78 -14.65 6.82
CA ILE A 52 5.49 -13.63 5.82
C ILE A 52 5.25 -14.30 4.48
N GLU A 53 4.06 -14.07 3.95
CA GLU A 53 3.68 -14.40 2.58
C GLU A 53 3.28 -13.11 1.86
N GLU A 54 3.19 -13.18 0.54
CA GLU A 54 2.69 -12.05 -0.22
C GLU A 54 1.23 -11.76 0.14
N GLY A 55 0.92 -10.54 0.60
CA GLY A 55 -0.43 -10.14 0.99
C GLY A 55 -0.85 -10.58 2.40
N ALA A 56 -0.02 -11.34 3.12
CA ALA A 56 -0.34 -11.83 4.46
C ALA A 56 0.91 -11.91 5.36
N ILE A 57 0.83 -11.30 6.55
CA ILE A 57 1.88 -11.38 7.57
C ILE A 57 1.27 -11.84 8.87
N LYS A 58 1.69 -13.02 9.33
CA LYS A 58 1.30 -13.57 10.62
C LYS A 58 2.41 -13.35 11.63
N ALA A 59 2.10 -12.81 12.79
CA ALA A 59 3.07 -12.56 13.85
C ALA A 59 2.59 -13.09 15.19
N ARG A 60 3.54 -13.54 16.01
CA ARG A 60 3.30 -14.16 17.31
C ARG A 60 4.29 -13.67 18.35
N TYR A 61 3.82 -13.52 19.57
CA TYR A 61 4.62 -13.45 20.79
C TYR A 61 4.11 -14.50 21.77
N ALA A 62 5.04 -15.20 22.44
CA ALA A 62 4.72 -16.15 23.49
C ALA A 62 5.80 -16.14 24.58
N LEU A 63 5.40 -15.92 25.83
CA LEU A 63 6.28 -16.01 27.01
C LEU A 63 5.46 -16.51 28.20
N ASN A 64 5.94 -17.55 28.88
CA ASN A 64 5.22 -18.20 29.98
C ASN A 64 3.79 -18.62 29.57
N ASN A 65 2.76 -18.01 30.16
CA ASN A 65 1.35 -18.21 29.84
C ASN A 65 0.76 -17.11 28.94
N ASP A 66 1.54 -16.09 28.59
CA ASP A 66 1.12 -15.07 27.64
C ASP A 66 1.32 -15.59 26.22
N GLU A 67 0.25 -15.54 25.43
CA GLU A 67 0.27 -15.83 24.01
C GLU A 67 -0.55 -14.78 23.25
N TRP A 68 0.11 -14.20 22.25
CA TRP A 68 -0.46 -13.18 21.42
C TRP A 68 -0.12 -13.45 19.97
N GLU A 69 -1.14 -13.66 19.15
CA GLU A 69 -0.98 -13.97 17.74
C GLU A 69 -1.96 -13.14 16.93
N PHE A 70 -1.50 -12.62 15.80
CA PHE A 70 -2.34 -11.85 14.90
C PHE A 70 -1.92 -12.04 13.45
N LEU A 71 -2.91 -11.86 12.56
CA LEU A 71 -2.75 -11.93 11.12
C LEU A 71 -3.07 -10.58 10.51
N CYS A 72 -2.11 -10.06 9.76
CA CYS A 72 -2.24 -8.88 8.94
C CYS A 72 -2.47 -9.30 7.49
N ASN A 73 -3.61 -8.94 6.90
CA ASN A 73 -3.88 -9.14 5.48
C ASN A 73 -3.87 -7.80 4.76
N TYR A 74 -3.34 -7.81 3.53
CA TYR A 74 -3.40 -6.65 2.66
C TYR A 74 -3.53 -7.04 1.19
N THR A 75 -4.08 -6.15 0.38
CA THR A 75 -4.04 -6.31 -1.07
C THR A 75 -2.63 -6.03 -1.57
N SER A 76 -1.97 -7.00 -2.19
CA SER A 76 -0.68 -6.77 -2.86
C SER A 76 -0.79 -5.58 -3.81
N PRO A 77 0.22 -4.68 -3.83
CA PRO A 77 0.21 -3.57 -4.76
C PRO A 77 0.35 -4.09 -6.21
N PRO A 78 -0.15 -3.36 -7.21
CA PRO A 78 -0.10 -3.84 -8.59
C PRO A 78 1.33 -3.85 -9.12
N LYS A 79 1.57 -4.68 -10.14
CA LYS A 79 2.86 -4.74 -10.83
C LYS A 79 3.29 -3.40 -11.42
N LYS A 80 2.34 -2.56 -11.84
CA LYS A 80 2.58 -1.23 -12.42
C LYS A 80 1.76 -0.18 -11.70
N ILE A 81 2.37 0.98 -11.45
CA ILE A 81 1.70 2.16 -10.90
C ILE A 81 2.03 3.33 -11.82
N ARG A 82 1.01 3.89 -12.45
CA ARG A 82 1.10 5.12 -13.25
C ARG A 82 0.86 6.34 -12.36
N PRO A 83 1.38 7.52 -12.73
CA PRO A 83 1.07 8.78 -12.04
C PRO A 83 -0.43 9.08 -11.92
N THR A 84 -1.23 8.57 -12.85
CA THR A 84 -2.70 8.74 -12.88
C THR A 84 -3.46 7.71 -12.05
N ASP A 85 -2.81 6.66 -11.56
CA ASP A 85 -3.48 5.58 -10.83
C ASP A 85 -3.89 6.01 -9.42
N LYS A 86 -5.10 5.60 -9.02
CA LYS A 86 -5.56 5.63 -7.62
C LYS A 86 -6.16 4.28 -7.27
N ILE A 87 -5.38 3.45 -6.58
CA ILE A 87 -5.69 2.04 -6.36
C ILE A 87 -6.09 1.82 -4.89
N PRO A 88 -7.27 1.23 -4.61
CA PRO A 88 -7.62 0.86 -3.25
C PRO A 88 -6.81 -0.36 -2.80
N ILE A 89 -6.24 -0.27 -1.60
CA ILE A 89 -5.55 -1.35 -0.91
C ILE A 89 -6.31 -1.64 0.37
N ASN A 90 -6.81 -2.86 0.50
CA ASN A 90 -7.42 -3.30 1.75
C ASN A 90 -6.33 -3.59 2.77
N MET A 91 -6.56 -3.20 4.02
CA MET A 91 -5.74 -3.55 5.17
C MET A 91 -6.64 -4.13 6.24
N GLU A 92 -6.24 -5.26 6.80
CA GLU A 92 -6.95 -5.92 7.88
C GLU A 92 -5.97 -6.50 8.89
N VAL A 93 -6.25 -6.31 10.18
CA VAL A 93 -5.59 -7.05 11.25
C VAL A 93 -6.64 -7.83 12.04
N THR A 94 -6.40 -9.12 12.19
CA THR A 94 -7.20 -10.03 13.01
C THR A 94 -6.35 -10.56 14.15
N ILE A 95 -6.80 -10.39 15.39
CA ILE A 95 -6.19 -11.05 16.54
C ILE A 95 -6.66 -12.49 16.57
N LEU A 96 -5.72 -13.44 16.44
CA LEU A 96 -5.98 -14.88 16.41
C LEU A 96 -5.92 -15.48 17.81
N VAL A 97 -4.94 -15.04 18.61
CA VAL A 97 -4.77 -15.45 20.00
C VAL A 97 -4.51 -14.22 20.85
N ASN A 98 -5.18 -14.15 22.00
CA ASN A 98 -4.99 -13.09 22.99
C ASN A 98 -5.28 -13.66 24.37
N SER A 99 -4.28 -14.30 24.96
CA SER A 99 -4.36 -14.96 26.26
C SER A 99 -3.14 -14.63 27.09
N GLY A 100 -3.28 -14.64 28.41
CA GLY A 100 -2.20 -14.26 29.30
C GLY A 100 -2.65 -13.29 30.37
N ASP A 101 -1.96 -13.33 31.50
CA ASP A 101 -2.21 -12.47 32.65
C ASP A 101 -0.93 -11.88 33.26
N GLN A 102 0.21 -11.91 32.55
CA GLN A 102 1.49 -11.45 33.09
C GLN A 102 2.04 -10.21 32.39
N TYR A 103 1.88 -10.07 31.07
CA TYR A 103 2.40 -8.93 30.31
C TYR A 103 1.37 -8.24 29.41
N SER A 104 1.72 -7.02 28.97
CA SER A 104 1.02 -6.32 27.89
C SER A 104 2.01 -6.06 26.77
N ALA A 105 1.59 -6.25 25.53
CA ALA A 105 2.41 -6.05 24.34
C ALA A 105 1.70 -5.10 23.37
N ASN A 106 2.48 -4.37 22.59
CA ASN A 106 1.96 -3.55 21.50
C ASN A 106 2.55 -4.02 20.19
N GLY A 107 1.79 -3.80 19.14
CA GLY A 107 2.20 -4.10 17.79
C GLY A 107 1.58 -3.12 16.82
N GLU A 108 1.94 -3.36 15.57
CA GLU A 108 1.54 -2.50 14.48
C GLU A 108 1.55 -3.25 13.17
N PHE A 109 0.63 -2.85 12.30
CA PHE A 109 0.72 -3.13 10.88
C PHE A 109 0.64 -1.84 10.08
N SER A 110 1.60 -1.63 9.19
CA SER A 110 1.74 -0.41 8.41
C SER A 110 2.05 -0.71 6.95
N LEU A 111 1.43 0.05 6.04
CA LEU A 111 1.78 0.09 4.62
C LEU A 111 2.38 1.44 4.27
N LEU A 112 3.50 1.50 3.57
CA LEU A 112 4.12 2.78 3.20
C LEU A 112 5.06 2.63 2.01
N PHE A 113 5.36 3.75 1.35
CA PHE A 113 6.53 3.86 0.48
C PHE A 113 7.73 4.41 1.26
N ASP A 114 8.93 3.93 0.94
CA ASP A 114 10.19 4.50 1.40
C ASP A 114 11.30 4.19 0.37
N ARG A 115 12.54 4.52 0.71
CA ARG A 115 13.74 4.18 -0.05
C ARG A 115 13.97 2.66 -0.10
N PRO A 116 14.46 2.11 -1.22
CA PRO A 116 14.61 0.66 -1.39
C PRO A 116 15.59 -0.01 -0.41
N GLU A 117 16.60 0.73 0.07
CA GLU A 117 17.62 0.28 1.02
C GLU A 117 17.17 0.27 2.48
N VAL A 118 15.92 0.66 2.78
CA VAL A 118 15.44 0.67 4.17
C VAL A 118 15.44 -0.73 4.78
N GLU A 119 16.05 -0.88 5.95
CA GLU A 119 16.06 -2.14 6.70
C GLU A 119 14.84 -2.23 7.65
N PRO A 120 14.45 -3.43 8.09
CA PRO A 120 13.38 -3.58 9.09
C PRO A 120 13.62 -2.71 10.33
N CYS A 121 12.55 -2.16 10.91
CA CYS A 121 12.55 -1.17 12.01
C CYS A 121 12.97 0.26 11.67
N PHE A 122 13.43 0.54 10.44
CA PHE A 122 13.86 1.88 10.07
C PHE A 122 12.88 2.53 9.09
N VAL A 123 12.88 3.86 9.10
CA VAL A 123 12.27 4.69 8.08
C VAL A 123 13.26 5.79 7.72
N ILE A 124 13.29 6.20 6.46
CA ILE A 124 14.18 7.28 6.00
C ILE A 124 13.35 8.43 5.44
N ALA A 125 12.44 8.13 4.51
CA ALA A 125 11.56 9.09 3.86
C ALA A 125 10.17 8.46 3.67
N ALA A 126 9.58 8.00 4.77
CA ALA A 126 8.30 7.29 4.76
C ALA A 126 7.15 8.15 4.20
N SER A 127 6.42 7.58 3.24
CA SER A 127 5.16 8.09 2.71
C SER A 127 4.08 7.04 2.92
N PHE A 128 3.27 7.23 3.96
CA PHE A 128 2.13 6.36 4.25
C PHE A 128 1.03 6.54 3.21
N LEU A 129 0.39 5.43 2.86
CA LEU A 129 -0.88 5.47 2.14
C LEU A 129 -1.93 6.08 3.06
N LYS A 130 -3.00 6.60 2.47
CA LYS A 130 -4.05 7.29 3.24
C LYS A 130 -5.43 6.77 2.89
N THR A 131 -6.30 6.71 3.88
CA THR A 131 -7.74 6.57 3.68
C THR A 131 -8.30 7.81 2.96
N ALA A 132 -9.56 7.76 2.54
CA ALA A 132 -10.22 8.90 1.89
C ALA A 132 -10.30 10.15 2.79
N ASP A 133 -10.36 9.96 4.11
CA ASP A 133 -10.38 10.98 5.16
C ASP A 133 -8.97 11.37 5.66
N GLY A 134 -7.91 10.84 5.05
CA GLY A 134 -6.53 11.26 5.31
C GLY A 134 -5.85 10.56 6.50
N VAL A 135 -6.44 9.49 7.03
CA VAL A 135 -5.83 8.65 8.06
C VAL A 135 -4.72 7.81 7.43
N ASN A 136 -3.56 7.77 8.07
CA ASN A 136 -2.43 6.98 7.57
C ASN A 136 -2.72 5.48 7.65
N SER A 137 -2.15 4.73 6.73
CA SER A 137 -2.13 3.26 6.63
C SER A 137 -1.33 2.59 7.75
N ARG A 138 -1.83 2.75 8.99
CA ARG A 138 -1.25 2.22 10.22
C ARG A 138 -2.38 1.76 11.14
N ILE A 139 -2.34 0.48 11.48
CA ILE A 139 -3.23 -0.13 12.47
C ILE A 139 -2.37 -0.46 13.68
N GLY A 140 -2.65 0.18 14.82
CA GLY A 140 -2.06 -0.17 16.11
C GLY A 140 -2.84 -1.31 16.75
N LEU A 141 -2.13 -2.24 17.39
CA LEU A 141 -2.72 -3.40 18.07
C LEU A 141 -2.09 -3.55 19.45
N THR A 142 -2.88 -4.00 20.42
CA THR A 142 -2.42 -4.15 21.80
C THR A 142 -2.92 -5.47 22.39
N HIS A 143 -2.02 -6.21 23.01
CA HIS A 143 -2.32 -7.23 24.01
C HIS A 143 -2.37 -6.55 25.38
N ARG A 144 -3.51 -6.64 26.07
CA ARG A 144 -3.67 -6.15 27.44
C ARG A 144 -4.26 -7.23 28.32
N LEU A 145 -3.66 -7.36 29.49
CA LEU A 145 -4.09 -8.18 30.60
C LEU A 145 -5.59 -8.00 30.90
N GLY A 146 -6.36 -9.08 30.87
CA GLY A 146 -7.79 -9.03 31.20
C GLY A 146 -8.68 -8.26 30.22
N VAL A 147 -8.17 -7.87 29.04
CA VAL A 147 -8.95 -7.20 28.00
C VAL A 147 -9.16 -8.16 26.83
N PRO A 148 -10.41 -8.51 26.47
CA PRO A 148 -10.69 -9.31 25.29
C PRO A 148 -10.05 -8.69 24.05
N PRO A 149 -9.61 -9.50 23.07
CA PRO A 149 -8.99 -8.98 21.87
C PRO A 149 -9.87 -7.91 21.23
N SER A 150 -9.26 -6.79 20.82
CA SER A 150 -9.98 -5.80 20.03
C SER A 150 -10.51 -6.49 18.77
N PRO A 151 -11.74 -6.15 18.31
CA PRO A 151 -12.27 -6.71 17.08
C PRO A 151 -11.30 -6.45 15.92
N SER A 152 -11.37 -7.30 14.90
CA SER A 152 -10.56 -7.13 13.69
C SER A 152 -10.65 -5.68 13.21
N SER A 153 -9.51 -5.04 12.99
CA SER A 153 -9.44 -3.67 12.51
C SER A 153 -9.22 -3.69 11.01
N LYS A 154 -10.03 -2.94 10.27
CA LYS A 154 -9.97 -2.89 8.80
C LYS A 154 -9.96 -1.45 8.32
N MET A 155 -9.20 -1.18 7.27
CA MET A 155 -9.26 0.10 6.55
C MET A 155 -8.98 -0.11 5.06
N ILE A 156 -9.52 0.80 4.24
CA ILE A 156 -9.17 0.91 2.83
C ILE A 156 -8.33 2.16 2.67
N VAL A 157 -7.10 1.98 2.22
CA VAL A 157 -6.17 3.07 1.93
C VAL A 157 -5.89 3.13 0.44
N TYR A 158 -5.48 4.29 -0.04
CA TYR A 158 -5.25 4.51 -1.46
C TYR A 158 -3.76 4.64 -1.73
N LEU A 159 -3.31 3.79 -2.65
CA LEU A 159 -2.07 4.01 -3.38
C LEU A 159 -2.37 5.03 -4.46
N ASP A 160 -1.85 6.25 -4.27
CA ASP A 160 -2.03 7.36 -5.19
C ASP A 160 -0.74 7.59 -5.96
N GLY A 161 -0.74 7.22 -7.24
CA GLY A 161 0.42 7.36 -8.12
C GLY A 161 0.90 8.81 -8.25
N LYS A 162 -0.01 9.79 -8.09
CA LYS A 162 0.32 11.22 -8.13
C LYS A 162 1.07 11.68 -6.89
N ALA A 163 0.89 10.97 -5.77
CA ALA A 163 1.61 11.26 -4.53
C ALA A 163 3.03 10.65 -4.51
N LEU A 164 3.34 9.75 -5.45
CA LEU A 164 4.67 9.19 -5.59
C LEU A 164 5.57 10.15 -6.37
N PRO A 165 6.88 10.19 -6.05
CA PRO A 165 7.81 10.93 -6.88
C PRO A 165 7.84 10.33 -8.29
N THR A 166 8.09 11.19 -9.28
CA THR A 166 8.56 10.75 -10.60
C THR A 166 10.09 10.57 -10.54
N GLY A 167 10.62 9.61 -11.29
CA GLY A 167 12.05 9.30 -11.30
C GLY A 167 12.70 9.57 -12.65
N THR A 168 14.03 9.50 -12.70
CA THR A 168 14.73 9.17 -13.95
C THR A 168 14.62 7.66 -14.20
N PRO A 169 14.78 7.18 -15.45
CA PRO A 169 14.83 5.74 -15.72
C PRO A 169 15.81 5.03 -14.78
N GLY A 170 15.36 3.95 -14.12
CA GLY A 170 16.18 3.20 -13.16
C GLY A 170 16.14 3.72 -11.71
N ALA A 171 15.50 4.86 -11.44
CA ALA A 171 15.24 5.28 -10.06
C ALA A 171 14.35 4.24 -9.35
N GLN A 172 14.51 4.09 -8.04
CA GLN A 172 13.84 3.05 -7.26
C GLN A 172 13.12 3.60 -6.02
N ILE A 173 11.98 3.00 -5.71
CA ILE A 173 11.22 3.18 -4.46
C ILE A 173 10.76 1.81 -3.98
N ALA A 174 10.46 1.66 -2.69
CA ALA A 174 9.91 0.43 -2.15
C ALA A 174 8.56 0.65 -1.48
N PHE A 175 7.59 -0.19 -1.81
CA PHE A 175 6.38 -0.37 -1.03
C PHE A 175 6.65 -1.43 0.06
N LEU A 176 6.35 -1.09 1.31
CA LEU A 176 6.60 -1.92 2.47
C LEU A 176 5.29 -2.32 3.11
N ALA A 177 5.10 -3.61 3.34
CA ALA A 177 4.15 -4.13 4.30
C ALA A 177 4.91 -4.51 5.56
N SER A 178 4.84 -3.66 6.60
CA SER A 178 5.63 -3.80 7.82
C SER A 178 4.76 -4.21 9.00
N VAL A 179 5.27 -5.17 9.77
CA VAL A 179 4.67 -5.60 11.03
C VAL A 179 5.64 -5.35 12.18
N TYR A 180 5.08 -5.00 13.33
CA TYR A 180 5.78 -4.98 14.61
C TYR A 180 5.02 -5.81 15.63
N ASN A 181 5.69 -6.76 16.29
CA ASN A 181 5.18 -7.53 17.42
C ASN A 181 6.13 -7.48 18.64
N GLY A 182 7.05 -6.51 18.67
CA GLY A 182 8.26 -6.54 19.52
C GLY A 182 9.54 -6.81 18.71
N ARG A 183 9.39 -7.37 17.51
CA ARG A 183 10.40 -7.39 16.43
C ARG A 183 9.78 -6.81 15.17
N CYS A 184 10.60 -6.24 14.30
CA CYS A 184 10.11 -5.73 13.02
C CYS A 184 10.40 -6.73 11.93
N SER A 185 9.41 -6.92 11.08
CA SER A 185 9.50 -7.74 9.89
C SER A 185 8.74 -7.06 8.77
N LEU A 186 9.10 -7.34 7.52
CA LEU A 186 8.41 -6.72 6.39
C LEU A 186 8.47 -7.56 5.11
N TYR A 187 7.44 -7.39 4.28
CA TYR A 187 7.46 -7.73 2.86
C TYR A 187 7.74 -6.44 2.07
N LYS A 188 8.74 -6.48 1.18
CA LYS A 188 9.18 -5.34 0.38
C LYS A 188 8.93 -5.59 -1.10
N TYR A 189 8.27 -4.65 -1.78
CA TYR A 189 8.15 -4.62 -3.23
C TYR A 189 8.99 -3.46 -3.74
N ILE A 190 10.04 -3.75 -4.49
CA ILE A 190 10.93 -2.75 -5.08
C ILE A 190 10.41 -2.42 -6.46
N TYR A 191 10.05 -1.15 -6.64
CA TYR A 191 9.64 -0.57 -7.90
C TYR A 191 10.80 0.19 -8.54
N GLU A 192 10.85 0.13 -9.85
CA GLU A 192 11.76 0.93 -10.68
C GLU A 192 10.97 1.80 -11.66
N TRP A 193 11.39 3.05 -11.84
CA TRP A 193 10.75 3.97 -12.77
C TRP A 193 11.07 3.59 -14.22
N LYS A 194 10.00 3.42 -15.00
CA LYS A 194 9.99 3.19 -16.44
C LYS A 194 9.33 4.41 -17.08
N GLY A 195 10.12 5.41 -17.43
CA GLY A 195 9.66 6.64 -18.11
C GLY A 195 10.77 7.17 -19.01
N LYS A 196 10.59 8.36 -19.59
CA LYS A 196 11.65 9.01 -20.40
C LYS A 196 12.50 9.97 -19.58
#